data_AF-A0A7M3Z490-F1
#
_entry.id   AF-A0A7M3Z490-F1
#
_cell.length_a   1.000
_cell.length_b   1.000
_cell.length_c   1.000
_cell.angle_alpha   90.00
_cell.angle_beta   90.00
_cell.angle_gamma   90.00
#
_symmetry.space_group_name_H-M   'P 1'
#
loop_
_entity.id
_entity.type
_entity.pdbx_description
1 polymer ?
#
loop_
_entity_poly.entity_id
_entity_poly.type
_entity_poly.pdbx_seq_one_letter_code
_entity_poly.pdbx_strand_id
1 'polypeptide(L)'
;VRAALADFENHPDVSIEYSWDAEEVDREDVVASDEDGQYALNKVVFNTNRKEAKSIMNDLHDSVDLEGGFDGWMTDGIAVDWTFDDRIKNDLIKAELVSGPLSLLILGIVFGSLIAALLPVGVGVGTVLAAIGMTIWLSNVTDVTVYATNIISLIGIGVSIDYSLFLVNRFREELDRGHDVRTATAMSCATAGKAVFYSGITVAIGLMGMLFFTNTSLPSLGIGG
;
A
#
# COMPACT_ATOMS: atom_id res chain seq x y z
N VAL A 1 16.22 -15.56 -24.00
CA VAL A 1 14.93 -14.90 -24.35
C VAL A 1 13.77 -15.89 -24.43
N ARG A 2 13.63 -16.77 -25.43
CA ARG A 2 12.49 -17.72 -25.50
C ARG A 2 12.35 -18.61 -24.26
N ALA A 3 13.46 -19.13 -23.73
CA ALA A 3 13.45 -19.89 -22.47
C ALA A 3 12.96 -19.03 -21.28
N ALA A 4 13.40 -17.77 -21.21
CA ALA A 4 13.02 -16.83 -20.15
C ALA A 4 11.54 -16.42 -20.19
N LEU A 5 10.92 -16.48 -21.37
CA LEU A 5 9.50 -16.13 -21.57
C LEU A 5 8.60 -17.37 -21.68
N ALA A 6 9.13 -18.58 -21.47
CA ALA A 6 8.39 -19.82 -21.68
C ALA A 6 7.15 -19.92 -20.77
N ASP A 7 7.24 -19.46 -19.53
CA ASP A 7 6.09 -19.51 -18.61
C ASP A 7 4.98 -18.54 -19.02
N PHE A 8 5.34 -17.37 -19.57
CA PHE A 8 4.38 -16.45 -20.17
C PHE A 8 3.75 -17.07 -21.43
N GLU A 9 4.54 -17.70 -22.30
CA GLU A 9 4.06 -18.35 -23.53
C GLU A 9 3.10 -19.52 -23.25
N ASN A 10 3.27 -20.20 -22.12
CA ASN A 10 2.41 -21.31 -21.70
C ASN A 10 1.10 -20.86 -21.04
N HIS A 11 0.94 -19.57 -20.71
CA HIS A 11 -0.27 -19.07 -20.07
C HIS A 11 -1.39 -18.85 -21.11
N PRO A 12 -2.62 -19.35 -20.90
CA PRO A 12 -3.68 -19.34 -21.92
C PRO A 12 -4.10 -17.93 -22.35
N ASP A 13 -3.98 -16.96 -21.46
CA ASP A 13 -4.35 -15.55 -21.71
C ASP A 13 -3.18 -14.66 -22.13
N VAL A 14 -2.03 -15.25 -22.50
CA VAL A 14 -0.84 -14.49 -22.90
C VAL A 14 -0.40 -14.91 -24.30
N SER A 15 -0.07 -13.92 -25.11
CA SER A 15 0.54 -14.11 -26.44
C SER A 15 1.80 -13.28 -26.55
N ILE A 16 2.85 -13.83 -27.16
CA ILE A 16 4.14 -13.17 -27.29
C ILE A 16 4.45 -12.92 -28.76
N GLU A 17 4.76 -11.67 -29.10
CA GLU A 17 5.31 -11.29 -30.41
C GLU A 17 6.81 -11.07 -30.23
N TYR A 18 7.61 -12.00 -30.77
CA TYR A 18 9.06 -11.92 -30.68
C TYR A 18 9.63 -10.97 -31.73
N SER A 19 10.70 -10.24 -31.38
CA SER A 19 11.31 -9.24 -32.25
C SER A 19 11.87 -9.81 -33.57
N TRP A 20 12.20 -11.10 -33.60
CA TRP A 20 12.72 -11.79 -34.79
C TRP A 20 11.63 -12.35 -35.71
N ASP A 21 10.37 -12.33 -35.28
CA ASP A 21 9.20 -12.74 -36.09
C ASP A 21 8.56 -11.53 -36.80
N ALA A 22 9.04 -10.31 -36.54
CA ALA A 22 8.57 -9.07 -37.17
C ALA A 22 8.87 -9.02 -38.66
N GLU A 23 7.93 -8.48 -39.45
CA GLU A 23 8.14 -8.22 -40.87
C GLU A 23 9.27 -7.21 -41.10
N GLU A 24 9.91 -7.27 -42.27
CA GLU A 24 11.08 -6.44 -42.58
C GLU A 24 10.79 -4.93 -42.52
N VAL A 25 9.52 -4.54 -42.71
CA VAL A 25 9.02 -3.16 -42.63
C VAL A 25 8.87 -2.67 -41.18
N ASP A 26 8.57 -3.57 -40.23
CA ASP A 26 8.30 -3.23 -38.83
C ASP A 26 9.54 -3.44 -37.93
N ARG A 27 10.67 -3.86 -38.52
CA ARG A 27 11.87 -4.24 -37.77
C ARG A 27 12.53 -3.07 -37.03
N GLU A 28 12.38 -1.85 -37.55
CA GLU A 28 12.85 -0.62 -36.91
C GLU A 28 12.08 -0.28 -35.63
N ASP A 29 10.85 -0.82 -35.44
CA ASP A 29 10.04 -0.58 -34.24
C ASP A 29 10.39 -1.52 -33.09
N VAL A 30 11.05 -2.64 -33.36
CA VAL A 30 11.35 -3.70 -32.38
C VAL A 30 12.84 -3.94 -32.15
N VAL A 31 13.72 -3.36 -32.96
CA VAL A 31 15.17 -3.43 -32.78
C VAL A 31 15.78 -2.05 -32.92
N ALA A 32 16.54 -1.63 -31.91
CA ALA A 32 17.26 -0.36 -31.91
C ALA A 32 18.76 -0.60 -31.65
N SER A 33 19.62 0.29 -32.14
CA SER A 33 21.05 0.30 -31.84
C SER A 33 21.48 1.74 -31.57
N ASP A 34 22.11 1.97 -30.42
CA ASP A 34 22.61 3.27 -29.99
C ASP A 34 24.06 3.17 -29.51
N GLU A 35 24.67 4.27 -29.07
CA GLU A 35 26.04 4.32 -28.52
C GLU A 35 26.23 3.36 -27.33
N ASP A 36 25.16 3.06 -26.60
CA ASP A 36 25.16 2.19 -25.41
C ASP A 36 24.96 0.69 -25.73
N GLY A 37 24.56 0.32 -26.95
CA GLY A 37 24.39 -1.09 -27.35
C GLY A 37 23.24 -1.37 -28.31
N GLN A 38 22.87 -2.64 -28.42
CA GLN A 38 21.75 -3.13 -29.24
C GLN A 38 20.59 -3.58 -28.36
N TYR A 39 19.38 -3.18 -28.73
CA TYR A 39 18.15 -3.46 -27.99
C TYR A 39 17.18 -4.23 -28.88
N ALA A 40 16.47 -5.20 -28.29
CA ALA A 40 15.41 -5.95 -28.93
C ALA A 40 14.16 -5.97 -28.04
N LEU A 41 13.01 -5.63 -28.62
CA LEU A 41 11.75 -5.52 -27.91
C LEU A 41 10.85 -6.72 -28.25
N ASN A 42 10.52 -7.52 -27.24
CA ASN A 42 9.56 -8.62 -27.36
C ASN A 42 8.28 -8.19 -26.66
N LYS A 43 7.15 -8.28 -27.37
CA LYS A 43 5.87 -7.80 -26.86
C LYS A 43 5.11 -8.94 -26.19
N VAL A 44 4.82 -8.80 -24.91
CA VAL A 44 3.96 -9.72 -24.16
C VAL A 44 2.58 -9.09 -24.07
N VAL A 45 1.61 -9.71 -24.74
CA VAL A 45 0.22 -9.22 -24.82
C VAL A 45 -0.66 -10.07 -23.90
N PHE A 46 -1.31 -9.41 -22.95
CA PHE A 46 -2.29 -10.02 -22.06
C PHE A 46 -3.69 -9.90 -22.65
N ASN A 47 -4.32 -11.03 -22.98
CA ASN A 47 -5.66 -11.13 -23.55
C ASN A 47 -6.76 -11.15 -22.48
N THR A 48 -6.56 -10.41 -21.39
CA THR A 48 -7.47 -10.33 -20.24
C THR A 48 -7.61 -8.90 -19.71
N ASN A 49 -8.43 -8.70 -18.67
CA ASN A 49 -8.58 -7.43 -17.99
C ASN A 49 -7.30 -7.04 -17.20
N ARG A 50 -7.17 -5.75 -16.88
CA ARG A 50 -5.98 -5.18 -16.23
C ARG A 50 -5.66 -5.83 -14.88
N LYS A 51 -6.67 -6.29 -14.14
CA LYS A 51 -6.51 -6.91 -12.82
C LYS A 51 -5.91 -8.32 -12.94
N GLU A 52 -6.44 -9.12 -13.86
CA GLU A 52 -5.91 -10.46 -14.15
C GLU A 52 -4.52 -10.39 -14.77
N ALA A 53 -4.28 -9.44 -15.69
CA ALA A 53 -2.95 -9.23 -16.27
C ALA A 53 -1.89 -8.92 -15.19
N LYS A 54 -2.23 -8.08 -14.19
CA LYS A 54 -1.35 -7.83 -13.03
C LYS A 54 -1.15 -9.08 -12.16
N SER A 55 -2.14 -9.94 -12.03
CA SER A 55 -2.02 -11.20 -11.29
C SER A 55 -1.03 -12.14 -11.97
N ILE A 56 -1.14 -12.29 -13.30
CA ILE A 56 -0.22 -13.10 -14.10
C ILE A 56 1.20 -12.54 -13.98
N MET A 57 1.37 -11.22 -14.06
CA MET A 57 2.67 -10.57 -13.85
C MET A 57 3.23 -10.88 -12.46
N ASN A 58 2.42 -10.79 -11.40
CA ASN A 58 2.86 -11.10 -10.05
C ASN A 58 3.35 -12.54 -9.89
N ASP A 59 2.77 -13.49 -10.63
CA ASP A 59 3.10 -14.91 -10.51
C ASP A 59 4.29 -15.31 -11.40
N LEU A 60 4.49 -14.62 -12.52
CA LEU A 60 5.47 -15.01 -13.55
C LEU A 60 6.67 -14.06 -13.69
N HIS A 61 6.65 -12.84 -13.13
CA HIS A 61 7.77 -11.91 -13.37
C HIS A 61 9.11 -12.46 -12.87
N ASP A 62 9.11 -13.21 -11.77
CA ASP A 62 10.31 -13.79 -11.15
C ASP A 62 10.88 -14.95 -11.98
N SER A 63 10.11 -15.51 -12.94
CA SER A 63 10.59 -16.60 -13.78
C SER A 63 11.36 -16.14 -15.02
N VAL A 64 11.37 -14.83 -15.30
CA VAL A 64 12.11 -14.25 -16.42
C VAL A 64 13.59 -14.12 -16.05
N ASP A 65 14.35 -15.18 -16.31
CA ASP A 65 15.81 -15.19 -16.19
C ASP A 65 16.47 -15.16 -17.58
N LEU A 66 17.12 -14.05 -17.90
CA LEU A 66 17.87 -13.91 -19.15
C LEU A 66 19.28 -14.45 -18.98
N GLU A 67 19.46 -15.74 -19.28
CA GLU A 67 20.80 -16.32 -19.41
C GLU A 67 21.62 -15.64 -20.53
N GLY A 68 22.92 -15.42 -20.28
CA GLY A 68 23.89 -15.11 -21.36
C GLY A 68 24.37 -13.66 -21.50
N GLY A 69 24.40 -12.86 -20.42
CA GLY A 69 24.98 -11.51 -20.44
C GLY A 69 24.08 -10.45 -21.10
N PHE A 70 22.79 -10.75 -21.24
CA PHE A 70 21.76 -9.81 -21.67
C PHE A 70 21.05 -9.23 -20.44
N ASP A 71 20.87 -7.92 -20.41
CA ASP A 71 20.03 -7.26 -19.42
C ASP A 71 18.59 -7.17 -19.93
N GLY A 72 17.63 -7.39 -19.03
CA GLY A 72 16.19 -7.39 -19.33
C GLY A 72 15.47 -6.26 -18.60
N TRP A 73 14.60 -5.57 -19.33
CA TRP A 73 13.70 -4.57 -18.76
C TRP A 73 12.28 -4.83 -19.22
N MET A 74 11.32 -4.64 -18.32
CA MET A 74 9.90 -4.67 -18.62
C MET A 74 9.36 -3.24 -18.60
N THR A 75 8.53 -2.91 -19.58
CA THR A 75 7.91 -1.58 -19.72
C THR A 75 6.46 -1.72 -20.17
N ASP A 76 5.80 -0.61 -20.46
CA ASP A 76 4.37 -0.49 -20.78
C ASP A 76 3.46 -0.56 -19.53
N GLY A 77 2.18 -0.21 -19.70
CA GLY A 77 1.26 0.14 -18.63
C GLY A 77 1.04 -0.95 -17.58
N ILE A 78 1.03 -2.24 -17.96
CA ILE A 78 0.86 -3.34 -16.99
C ILE A 78 2.12 -3.52 -16.14
N ALA A 79 3.29 -3.57 -16.76
CA ALA A 79 4.56 -3.78 -16.07
C ALA A 79 4.89 -2.59 -15.16
N VAL A 80 4.70 -1.36 -15.65
CA VAL A 80 4.90 -0.14 -14.87
C VAL A 80 3.96 -0.11 -13.67
N ASP A 81 2.65 -0.30 -13.87
CA ASP A 81 1.69 -0.31 -12.77
C ASP A 81 2.01 -1.39 -11.72
N TRP A 82 2.31 -2.62 -12.16
CA TRP A 82 2.66 -3.71 -11.26
C TRP A 82 3.93 -3.38 -10.47
N THR A 83 4.96 -2.83 -11.13
CA THR A 83 6.21 -2.42 -10.48
C THR A 83 5.95 -1.36 -9.42
N PHE A 84 5.09 -0.37 -9.70
CA PHE A 84 4.69 0.62 -8.70
C PHE A 84 3.95 -0.02 -7.53
N ASP A 85 2.96 -0.89 -7.81
CA ASP A 85 2.17 -1.55 -6.76
C ASP A 85 3.07 -2.41 -5.85
N ASP A 86 3.95 -3.22 -6.43
CA ASP A 86 4.91 -4.06 -5.70
C ASP A 86 5.90 -3.20 -4.90
N ARG A 87 6.46 -2.15 -5.54
CA ARG A 87 7.44 -1.29 -4.88
C ARG A 87 6.85 -0.59 -3.68
N ILE A 88 5.64 -0.04 -3.82
CA ILE A 88 4.96 0.65 -2.72
C ILE A 88 4.64 -0.33 -1.59
N LYS A 89 4.18 -1.55 -1.90
CA LYS A 89 3.95 -2.60 -0.89
C LYS A 89 5.23 -2.95 -0.13
N ASN A 90 6.33 -3.15 -0.84
CA ASN A 90 7.63 -3.46 -0.24
C ASN A 90 8.19 -2.31 0.60
N ASP A 91 8.03 -1.07 0.14
CA ASP A 91 8.45 0.11 0.89
C ASP A 91 7.57 0.33 2.14
N LEU A 92 6.26 0.02 2.09
CA LEU A 92 5.39 0.04 3.26
C LEU A 92 5.84 -0.99 4.31
N ILE A 93 6.11 -2.23 3.91
CA ILE A 93 6.58 -3.28 4.84
C ILE A 93 7.89 -2.86 5.51
N LYS A 94 8.84 -2.31 4.73
CA LYS A 94 10.10 -1.80 5.27
C LYS A 94 9.86 -0.63 6.24
N ALA A 95 8.96 0.29 5.89
CA ALA A 95 8.60 1.41 6.75
C ALA A 95 7.98 0.95 8.07
N GLU A 96 7.07 -0.03 8.05
CA GLU A 96 6.46 -0.61 9.25
C GLU A 96 7.50 -1.35 10.12
N LEU A 97 8.40 -2.12 9.50
CA LEU A 97 9.47 -2.84 10.21
C LEU A 97 10.43 -1.90 10.95
N VAL A 98 10.69 -0.72 10.40
CA VAL A 98 11.57 0.28 11.01
C VAL A 98 10.81 1.16 12.01
N SER A 99 9.62 1.64 11.63
CA SER A 99 8.84 2.59 12.43
C SER A 99 8.12 1.93 13.61
N GLY A 100 7.73 0.65 13.50
CA GLY A 100 7.06 -0.09 14.58
C GLY A 100 7.88 -0.18 15.86
N PRO A 101 9.12 -0.72 15.81
CA PRO A 101 10.01 -0.77 16.97
C PRO A 101 10.37 0.62 17.51
N LEU A 102 10.60 1.58 16.62
CA LEU A 102 10.92 2.96 17.01
C LEU A 102 9.74 3.62 17.75
N SER A 103 8.52 3.45 17.26
CA SER A 103 7.30 3.93 17.90
C SER A 103 7.09 3.27 19.27
N LEU A 104 7.28 1.96 19.37
CA LEU A 104 7.20 1.25 20.65
C LEU A 104 8.22 1.76 21.67
N LEU A 105 9.44 2.04 21.23
CA LEU A 105 10.49 2.61 22.08
C LEU A 105 10.09 3.99 22.58
N ILE A 106 9.63 4.87 21.69
CA ILE A 106 9.16 6.22 22.05
C ILE A 106 7.98 6.15 23.03
N LEU A 107 6.99 5.29 22.74
CA LEU A 107 5.84 5.08 23.63
C LEU A 107 6.27 4.55 25.00
N GLY A 108 7.24 3.63 25.04
CA GLY A 108 7.83 3.14 26.28
C GLY A 108 8.46 4.25 27.11
N ILE A 109 9.17 5.18 26.48
CA ILE A 109 9.75 6.37 27.13
C ILE A 109 8.64 7.31 27.64
N VAL A 110 7.64 7.59 26.81
CA VAL A 110 6.55 8.53 27.15
C VAL A 110 5.72 8.03 28.34
N PHE A 111 5.37 6.74 28.38
CA PHE A 111 4.55 6.20 29.46
C PHE A 111 5.34 5.69 30.66
N GLY A 112 6.65 5.48 30.52
CA GLY A 112 7.51 4.87 31.54
C GLY A 112 7.19 3.40 31.83
N SER A 113 6.40 2.74 30.98
CA SER A 113 5.99 1.34 31.14
C SER A 113 5.69 0.70 29.79
N LEU A 114 6.26 -0.48 29.55
CA LEU A 114 6.02 -1.25 28.33
C LEU A 114 4.55 -1.66 28.19
N ILE A 115 3.89 -2.00 29.30
CA ILE A 115 2.48 -2.42 29.30
C ILE A 115 1.57 -1.26 28.88
N ALA A 116 1.87 -0.04 29.33
CA ALA A 116 1.12 1.15 28.93
C ALA A 116 1.34 1.51 27.45
N ALA A 117 2.55 1.30 26.93
CA ALA A 117 2.89 1.52 25.52
C ALA A 117 2.16 0.54 24.57
N LEU A 118 1.84 -0.67 25.02
CA LEU A 118 1.08 -1.64 24.23
C LEU A 118 -0.37 -1.22 23.97
N LEU A 119 -0.96 -0.35 24.81
CA LEU A 119 -2.34 0.10 24.62
C LEU A 119 -2.52 0.89 23.31
N PRO A 120 -1.77 1.98 23.02
CA PRO A 120 -1.84 2.65 21.73
C PRO A 120 -1.51 1.76 20.53
N VAL A 121 -0.53 0.87 20.66
CA VAL A 121 -0.15 -0.05 19.57
C VAL A 121 -1.28 -1.03 19.27
N GLY A 122 -1.90 -1.60 20.30
CA GLY A 122 -3.06 -2.48 20.13
C GLY A 122 -4.24 -1.79 19.47
N VAL A 123 -4.50 -0.53 19.83
CA VAL A 123 -5.53 0.29 19.16
C VAL A 123 -5.15 0.53 17.70
N GLY A 124 -3.90 0.91 17.40
CA GLY A 124 -3.44 1.13 16.03
C GLY A 124 -3.56 -0.11 15.15
N VAL A 125 -3.11 -1.27 15.62
CA VAL A 125 -3.26 -2.54 14.89
C VAL A 125 -4.74 -2.88 14.69
N GLY A 126 -5.56 -2.72 15.73
CA GLY A 126 -7.00 -2.92 15.64
C GLY A 126 -7.67 -2.03 14.59
N THR A 127 -7.30 -0.75 14.55
CA THR A 127 -7.79 0.21 13.55
C THR A 127 -7.41 -0.22 12.14
N VAL A 128 -6.14 -0.58 11.90
CA VAL A 128 -5.67 -1.02 10.57
C VAL A 128 -6.40 -2.28 10.12
N LEU A 129 -6.51 -3.29 11.00
CA LEU A 129 -7.22 -4.54 10.66
C LEU A 129 -8.70 -4.29 10.36
N ALA A 130 -9.36 -3.43 11.14
CA ALA A 130 -10.75 -3.06 10.90
C ALA A 130 -10.92 -2.29 9.58
N ALA A 131 -10.03 -1.35 9.29
CA ALA A 131 -10.03 -0.57 8.05
C ALA A 131 -9.78 -1.45 6.83
N ILE A 132 -8.75 -2.32 6.85
CA ILE A 132 -8.49 -3.29 5.77
C ILE A 132 -9.71 -4.20 5.57
N GLY A 133 -10.31 -4.70 6.66
CA GLY A 133 -11.53 -5.52 6.58
C GLY A 133 -12.70 -4.79 5.91
N MET A 134 -12.92 -3.52 6.26
CA MET A 134 -13.93 -2.67 5.62
C MET A 134 -13.62 -2.42 4.15
N THR A 135 -12.34 -2.20 3.81
CA THR A 135 -11.90 -1.99 2.43
C THR A 135 -12.06 -3.25 1.58
N ILE A 136 -11.74 -4.44 2.11
CA ILE A 136 -11.99 -5.72 1.42
C ILE A 136 -13.48 -5.89 1.16
N TRP A 137 -14.32 -5.58 2.14
CA TRP A 137 -15.76 -5.62 1.96
C TRP A 137 -16.22 -4.65 0.87
N LEU A 138 -15.73 -3.40 0.88
CA LEU A 138 -16.07 -2.38 -0.13
C LEU A 138 -15.51 -2.71 -1.52
N SER A 139 -14.42 -3.46 -1.60
CA SER A 139 -13.82 -3.90 -2.88
C SER A 139 -14.75 -4.81 -3.69
N ASN A 140 -15.83 -5.33 -3.10
CA ASN A 140 -16.86 -6.07 -3.84
C ASN A 140 -17.77 -5.16 -4.69
N VAL A 141 -17.82 -3.87 -4.38
CA VAL A 141 -18.71 -2.89 -5.05
C VAL A 141 -17.96 -1.73 -5.70
N THR A 142 -16.68 -1.55 -5.40
CA THR A 142 -15.85 -0.47 -5.95
C THR A 142 -14.44 -0.97 -6.19
N ASP A 143 -13.79 -0.53 -7.26
CA ASP A 143 -12.39 -0.84 -7.51
C ASP A 143 -11.50 -0.09 -6.51
N VAL A 144 -10.97 -0.84 -5.55
CA VAL A 144 -10.00 -0.33 -4.58
C VAL A 144 -8.61 -0.82 -4.97
N THR A 145 -7.67 0.11 -4.99
CA THR A 145 -6.27 -0.11 -5.36
C THR A 145 -5.37 -0.22 -4.12
N VAL A 146 -4.12 -0.67 -4.30
CA VAL A 146 -3.15 -0.82 -3.19
C VAL A 146 -2.91 0.48 -2.42
N TYR A 147 -3.12 1.62 -3.08
CA TYR A 147 -3.09 2.96 -2.51
C TYR A 147 -3.98 3.12 -1.26
N ALA A 148 -5.15 2.48 -1.21
CA ALA A 148 -6.02 2.54 -0.03
C ALA A 148 -5.35 1.91 1.20
N THR A 149 -4.78 0.71 1.04
CA THR A 149 -4.11 -0.03 2.12
C THR A 149 -2.92 0.76 2.66
N ASN A 150 -2.18 1.46 1.79
CA ASN A 150 -1.05 2.30 2.20
C ASN A 150 -1.50 3.49 3.05
N ILE A 151 -2.58 4.15 2.66
CA ILE A 151 -3.16 5.24 3.45
C ILE A 151 -3.69 4.74 4.79
N ILE A 152 -4.38 3.59 4.79
CA ILE A 152 -4.87 2.95 6.02
C ILE A 152 -3.72 2.69 6.99
N SER A 153 -2.60 2.14 6.51
CA SER A 153 -1.46 1.91 7.39
C SER A 153 -0.83 3.23 7.85
N LEU A 154 -0.50 4.12 6.91
CA LEU A 154 0.20 5.37 7.19
C LEU A 154 -0.58 6.27 8.15
N ILE A 155 -1.83 6.58 7.80
CA ILE A 155 -2.70 7.46 8.58
C ILE A 155 -3.30 6.69 9.75
N GLY A 156 -3.81 5.47 9.54
CA GLY A 156 -4.50 4.71 10.57
C GLY A 156 -3.61 4.39 11.77
N ILE A 157 -2.34 4.02 11.57
CA ILE A 157 -1.42 3.79 12.68
C ILE A 157 -1.06 5.11 13.36
N GLY A 158 -0.60 6.11 12.61
CA GLY A 158 -0.13 7.39 13.16
C GLY A 158 -1.21 8.10 13.97
N VAL A 159 -2.39 8.25 13.37
CA VAL A 159 -3.55 8.90 14.00
C VAL A 159 -4.04 8.10 15.20
N SER A 160 -4.07 6.76 15.13
CA SER A 160 -4.49 5.94 16.27
C SER A 160 -3.53 6.05 17.44
N ILE A 161 -2.22 6.08 17.20
CA ILE A 161 -1.22 6.25 18.25
C ILE A 161 -1.37 7.63 18.90
N ASP A 162 -1.46 8.70 18.11
CA ASP A 162 -1.59 10.07 18.63
C ASP A 162 -2.86 10.26 19.45
N TYR A 163 -3.99 9.74 18.97
CA TYR A 163 -5.27 9.82 19.69
C TYR A 163 -5.26 8.99 20.96
N SER A 164 -4.65 7.81 20.93
CA SER A 164 -4.50 6.96 22.12
C SER A 164 -3.57 7.60 23.14
N LEU A 165 -2.46 8.19 22.71
CA LEU A 165 -1.54 8.95 23.56
C LEU A 165 -2.27 10.07 24.29
N PHE A 166 -3.03 10.88 23.54
CA PHE A 166 -3.76 12.00 24.10
C PHE A 166 -4.83 11.55 25.11
N LEU A 167 -5.58 10.48 24.79
CA LEU A 167 -6.61 9.95 25.67
C LEU A 167 -6.03 9.30 26.94
N VAL A 168 -4.95 8.51 26.81
CA VAL A 168 -4.28 7.85 27.94
C VAL A 168 -3.59 8.89 28.82
N ASN A 169 -2.95 9.90 28.24
CA ASN A 169 -2.34 10.98 29.01
C ASN A 169 -3.41 11.72 29.82
N ARG A 170 -4.56 12.02 29.21
CA ARG A 170 -5.67 12.64 29.95
C ARG A 170 -6.22 11.75 31.06
N PHE A 171 -6.33 10.44 30.81
CA PHE A 171 -6.74 9.48 31.82
C PHE A 171 -5.79 9.46 33.03
N ARG A 172 -4.48 9.50 32.78
CA ARG A 172 -3.47 9.59 33.84
C ARG A 172 -3.56 10.89 34.62
N GLU A 173 -3.73 12.03 33.93
CA GLU A 173 -3.94 13.32 34.60
C GLU A 173 -5.14 13.31 35.55
N GLU A 174 -6.26 12.67 35.18
CA GLU A 174 -7.45 12.59 36.04
C GLU A 174 -7.23 11.64 37.23
N LEU A 175 -6.47 10.55 37.06
CA LEU A 175 -6.07 9.69 38.18
C LEU A 175 -5.12 10.42 39.15
N ASP A 176 -4.17 11.21 38.63
CA ASP A 176 -3.24 11.99 39.46
C ASP A 176 -3.94 13.10 40.24
N ARG A 177 -5.12 13.56 39.78
CA ARG A 177 -6.01 14.46 40.53
C ARG A 177 -6.81 13.76 41.64
N GLY A 178 -6.64 12.44 41.80
CA GLY A 178 -7.30 11.65 42.84
C GLY A 178 -8.70 11.15 42.46
N HIS A 179 -9.10 11.22 41.18
CA HIS A 179 -10.35 10.63 40.73
C HIS A 179 -10.26 9.10 40.70
N ASP A 180 -11.36 8.41 41.00
CA ASP A 180 -11.45 6.97 40.81
C ASP A 180 -11.45 6.60 39.31
N VAL A 181 -11.14 5.34 38.99
CA VAL A 181 -11.01 4.86 37.60
C VAL A 181 -12.26 5.15 36.76
N ARG A 182 -13.46 5.02 37.33
CA ARG A 182 -14.70 5.27 36.58
C ARG A 182 -14.85 6.75 36.26
N THR A 183 -14.59 7.62 37.22
CA THR A 183 -14.64 9.08 37.02
C THR A 183 -13.56 9.55 36.07
N ALA A 184 -12.32 9.07 36.22
CA ALA A 184 -11.21 9.39 35.32
C ALA A 184 -11.50 8.99 33.87
N THR A 185 -12.11 7.82 33.65
CA THR A 185 -12.54 7.36 32.32
C THR A 185 -13.61 8.28 31.74
N ALA A 186 -14.66 8.58 32.51
CA ALA A 186 -15.75 9.44 32.07
C ALA A 186 -15.27 10.86 31.71
N MET A 187 -14.40 11.45 32.55
CA MET A 187 -13.84 12.78 32.33
C MET A 187 -12.91 12.83 31.12
N SER A 188 -12.09 11.80 30.91
CA SER A 188 -11.21 11.70 29.75
C SER A 188 -12.00 11.60 28.45
N CYS A 189 -13.04 10.76 28.41
CA CYS A 189 -13.95 10.68 27.26
C CYS A 189 -14.70 12.00 27.01
N ALA A 190 -15.16 12.66 28.07
CA ALA A 190 -15.91 13.92 27.96
C ALA A 190 -15.08 15.10 27.45
N THR A 191 -13.76 15.06 27.59
CA THR A 191 -12.83 16.14 27.21
C THR A 191 -11.95 15.71 26.02
N ALA A 192 -10.93 14.91 26.28
CA ALA A 192 -10.01 14.42 25.25
C ALA A 192 -10.72 13.57 24.19
N GLY A 193 -11.66 12.72 24.59
CA GLY A 193 -12.45 11.91 23.64
C GLY A 193 -13.25 12.75 22.64
N LYS A 194 -13.88 13.84 23.11
CA LYS A 194 -14.57 14.79 22.21
C LYS A 194 -13.60 15.46 21.24
N ALA A 195 -12.44 15.91 21.73
CA ALA A 195 -11.43 16.54 20.87
C ALA A 195 -10.92 15.58 19.78
N VAL A 196 -10.62 14.33 20.15
CA VAL A 196 -10.23 13.25 19.24
C VAL A 196 -11.32 12.98 18.19
N PHE A 197 -12.58 12.93 18.61
CA PHE A 197 -13.72 12.71 17.69
C PHE A 197 -13.84 13.82 16.63
N TYR A 198 -13.76 15.09 17.04
CA TYR A 198 -13.78 16.19 16.08
C TYR A 198 -12.57 16.19 15.15
N SER A 199 -11.38 15.88 15.67
CA SER A 199 -10.17 15.73 14.86
C SER A 199 -10.34 14.62 13.81
N GLY A 200 -10.84 13.45 14.19
CA GLY A 200 -11.12 12.35 13.27
C GLY A 200 -12.09 12.74 12.16
N ILE A 201 -13.18 13.46 12.49
CA ILE A 201 -14.12 13.97 11.49
C ILE A 201 -13.45 14.93 10.52
N THR A 202 -12.57 15.83 11.01
CA THR A 202 -11.89 16.77 10.11
C THR A 202 -10.97 16.06 9.10
N VAL A 203 -10.27 15.02 9.53
CA VAL A 203 -9.44 14.19 8.64
C VAL A 203 -10.32 13.46 7.63
N ALA A 204 -11.40 12.81 8.08
CA ALA A 204 -12.33 12.10 7.21
C ALA A 204 -12.95 13.03 6.14
N ILE A 205 -13.39 14.24 6.51
CA ILE A 205 -13.93 15.22 5.56
C ILE A 205 -12.85 15.64 4.54
N GLY A 206 -11.62 15.85 4.98
CA GLY A 206 -10.50 16.19 4.10
C GLY A 206 -10.21 15.10 3.07
N LEU A 207 -10.18 13.84 3.51
CA LEU A 207 -9.90 12.68 2.65
C LEU A 207 -11.09 12.33 1.74
N MET A 208 -12.33 12.52 2.18
CA MET A 208 -13.53 12.41 1.34
C MET A 208 -13.49 13.34 0.12
N GLY A 209 -12.78 14.47 0.20
CA GLY A 209 -12.57 15.36 -0.94
C GLY A 209 -11.89 14.67 -2.14
N MET A 210 -11.09 13.63 -1.91
CA MET A 210 -10.43 12.88 -2.98
C MET A 210 -11.39 12.06 -3.84
N LEU A 211 -12.59 11.75 -3.33
CA LEU A 211 -13.61 10.98 -4.04
C LEU A 211 -14.12 11.70 -5.31
N PHE A 212 -13.97 13.03 -5.38
CA PHE A 212 -14.42 13.83 -6.51
C PHE A 212 -13.49 13.80 -7.73
N PHE A 213 -12.27 13.25 -7.59
CA PHE A 213 -11.29 13.19 -8.69
C PHE A 213 -11.46 11.90 -9.52
N THR A 214 -12.50 11.89 -10.37
CA THR A 214 -12.81 10.76 -11.27
C THR A 214 -11.71 10.57 -12.32
N ASN A 215 -11.45 9.31 -12.72
CA ASN A 215 -10.34 8.86 -13.60
C ASN A 215 -8.92 8.91 -13.00
N THR A 216 -8.79 8.89 -11.67
CA THR A 216 -7.48 8.79 -11.00
C THR A 216 -7.53 7.70 -9.91
N SER A 217 -6.38 7.36 -9.33
CA SER A 217 -6.32 6.48 -8.14
C SER A 217 -6.67 7.21 -6.84
N LEU A 218 -6.94 8.53 -6.88
CA LEU A 218 -7.22 9.34 -5.70
C LEU A 218 -8.49 8.94 -4.93
N PRO A 219 -9.61 8.52 -5.56
CA PRO A 219 -10.77 8.03 -4.84
C PRO A 219 -10.45 6.83 -3.95
N SER A 220 -9.52 5.96 -4.36
CA SER A 220 -9.06 4.84 -3.55
C SER A 220 -8.33 5.30 -2.28
N LEU A 221 -7.55 6.38 -2.35
CA LEU A 221 -6.93 7.01 -1.18
C LEU A 221 -7.99 7.58 -0.23
N GLY A 222 -9.00 8.25 -0.79
CA GLY A 222 -10.12 8.81 -0.03
C GLY A 222 -10.99 7.75 0.65
N ILE A 223 -11.14 6.57 0.03
CA ILE A 223 -11.84 5.42 0.63
C ILE A 223 -11.05 4.83 1.81
N GLY A 224 -9.72 4.82 1.72
CA GLY A 224 -8.86 4.28 2.80
C GLY A 224 -8.72 5.21 4.01
N GLY A 225 -9.05 6.50 3.85
CA GLY A 225 -8.92 7.53 4.87
C GLY A 225 -10.16 7.71 5.74
#